data_AF-A0A2G6QD04-F1
#
_entry.id   AF-A0A2G6QD04-F1
#
_cell.length_a   1.000
_cell.length_b   1.000
_cell.length_c   1.000
_cell.angle_alpha   90.00
_cell.angle_beta   90.00
_cell.angle_gamma   90.00
#
_symmetry.space_group_name_H-M   'P 1'
#
loop_
_entity.id
_entity.type
_entity.pdbx_description
1 polymer ?
#
loop_
_entity_poly.entity_id
_entity_poly.type
_entity_poly.pdbx_seq_one_letter_code
_entity_poly.pdbx_strand_id
1 'polypeptide(L)' 'MSINIISIVSIIIWSVLITELKKPSKEQNGRKIVTLVTAGSASTLILTVSFIQNIPFWN' A
#
# COMPACT_ATOMS: atom_id res chain seq x y z
N MET A 1 -11.76 -12.61 -5.78
CA MET A 1 -10.64 -13.38 -5.18
C MET A 1 -9.31 -12.64 -5.27
N SER A 2 -8.98 -12.02 -6.41
CA SER A 2 -7.77 -11.19 -6.59
C SER A 2 -7.70 -9.95 -5.69
N ILE A 3 -8.80 -9.21 -5.52
CA ILE A 3 -8.78 -7.94 -4.77
C ILE A 3 -8.53 -8.13 -3.27
N ASN A 4 -9.01 -9.22 -2.67
CA ASN A 4 -8.76 -9.56 -1.28
C ASN A 4 -7.26 -9.84 -1.03
N ILE A 5 -6.61 -10.52 -1.97
CA ILE A 5 -5.16 -10.78 -1.91
C ILE A 5 -4.39 -9.46 -2.04
N ILE A 6 -4.77 -8.60 -2.98
CA ILE A 6 -4.16 -7.27 -3.15
C ILE A 6 -4.33 -6.42 -1.88
N SER A 7 -5.49 -6.51 -1.22
CA SER A 7 -5.76 -5.82 0.04
C SER A 7 -4.82 -6.29 1.16
N ILE A 8 -4.64 -7.61 1.34
CA ILE A 8 -3.72 -8.18 2.32
C ILE A 8 -2.27 -7.73 2.04
N VAL A 9 -1.84 -7.81 0.78
CA VAL A 9 -0.50 -7.37 0.37
C VAL A 9 -0.31 -5.88 0.65
N SER A 10 -1.30 -5.04 0.38
CA SER A 10 -1.26 -3.61 0.68
C SER A 10 -1.06 -3.35 2.17
N ILE A 11 -1.81 -4.03 3.05
CA ILE A 11 -1.67 -3.93 4.51
C ILE A 11 -0.26 -4.32 4.96
N ILE A 12 0.31 -5.39 4.39
CA ILE A 12 1.67 -5.82 4.71
C ILE A 12 2.68 -4.74 4.30
N ILE A 13 2.56 -4.17 3.10
CA ILE A 13 3.48 -3.11 2.62
C ILE A 13 3.45 -1.90 3.56
N TRP A 14 2.26 -1.42 3.94
CA TRP A 14 2.10 -0.29 4.86
C TRP A 14 2.65 -0.62 6.26
N SER A 15 2.43 -1.85 6.75
CA SER A 15 2.97 -2.30 8.03
C SER A 15 4.50 -2.27 8.03
N VAL A 16 5.13 -2.80 6.98
CA VAL A 16 6.60 -2.77 6.83
C VAL A 16 7.12 -1.34 6.72
N LEU A 17 6.42 -0.46 5.98
CA LEU A 17 6.78 0.96 5.90
C LEU A 17 6.75 1.63 7.28
N ILE A 18 5.68 1.42 8.06
CA ILE A 18 5.56 1.98 9.41
C ILE A 18 6.72 1.49 10.29
N THR A 19 7.07 0.20 10.23
CA THR A 19 8.21 -0.32 11.00
C THR A 19 9.54 0.31 10.59
N GLU A 20 9.73 0.61 9.30
CA GLU A 20 10.93 1.29 8.81
C GLU A 20 10.96 2.76 9.29
N LEU A 21 9.83 3.47 9.23
CA LEU A 21 9.72 4.86 9.66
C LEU A 21 9.81 5.04 11.17
N LYS A 22 9.48 4.01 11.96
CA LYS A 22 9.67 4.03 13.42
C LYS A 22 11.14 3.98 13.84
N LYS A 23 12.05 3.57 12.95
CA LYS A 23 13.49 3.58 13.24
C LYS A 23 14.00 5.01 13.39
N PRO A 24 15.06 5.24 14.20
CA PRO A 24 15.77 6.52 14.22
C PRO A 24 16.21 6.92 12.82
N SER A 25 16.15 8.21 12.47
CA SER A 25 16.45 8.70 11.12
C SER A 25 17.80 8.22 10.55
N LYS A 26 18.81 8.02 11.41
CA LYS A 26 20.14 7.51 11.01
C LYS A 26 20.14 6.03 10.57
N GLU A 27 19.13 5.27 10.97
CA GLU A 27 18.97 3.84 10.68
C GLU A 27 17.88 3.58 9.63
N GLN A 28 17.15 4.63 9.23
CA GLN A 28 16.14 4.53 8.19
C GLN A 28 16.79 4.32 6.83
N ASN A 29 16.30 3.32 6.10
CA ASN A 29 16.69 3.11 4.72
C ASN A 29 15.77 3.91 3.78
N GLY A 30 16.22 5.09 3.35
CA GLY A 30 15.47 5.97 2.44
C GLY A 30 15.05 5.29 1.14
N ARG A 31 15.91 4.45 0.54
CA ARG A 31 15.57 3.70 -0.68
C ARG A 31 14.45 2.69 -0.43
N LYS A 32 14.49 2.01 0.72
CA LYS A 32 13.42 1.10 1.14
C LYS A 32 12.11 1.85 1.39
N ILE A 33 12.16 3.01 2.05
CA ILE A 33 11.00 3.88 2.27
C ILE A 33 10.37 4.28 0.93
N VAL A 34 11.16 4.80 -0.01
CA VAL A 34 10.65 5.17 -1.35
C VAL A 34 10.00 3.98 -2.04
N THR A 35 10.67 2.82 -2.05
CA THR A 35 10.14 1.60 -2.68
C THR A 35 8.81 1.17 -2.06
N LEU A 36 8.72 1.16 -0.72
CA LEU A 36 7.51 0.77 0.01
C LEU A 36 6.38 1.79 -0.18
N VAL A 37 6.68 3.09 -0.19
CA VAL A 37 5.69 4.15 -0.47
C VAL A 37 5.16 4.01 -1.88
N THR A 38 6.01 3.81 -2.89
CA THR A 38 5.58 3.63 -4.28
C THR A 38 4.72 2.38 -4.44
N ALA A 39 5.17 1.23 -3.91
CA ALA A 39 4.41 -0.01 -3.97
C ALA A 39 3.09 0.06 -3.20
N GLY A 40 3.11 0.65 -2.00
CA GLY A 40 1.94 0.87 -1.16
C GLY A 40 0.92 1.76 -1.86
N SER A 41 1.36 2.90 -2.40
CA SER A 41 0.50 3.83 -3.14
C SER A 41 -0.12 3.20 -4.38
N ALA A 42 0.66 2.45 -5.16
CA ALA A 42 0.15 1.72 -6.32
C ALA A 42 -0.93 0.70 -5.93
N SER A 43 -0.69 -0.07 -4.85
CA SER A 43 -1.68 -1.03 -4.35
C SER A 43 -2.97 -0.36 -3.87
N THR A 44 -2.85 0.76 -3.15
CA THR A 44 -3.99 1.55 -2.70
C THR A 44 -4.77 2.12 -3.88
N LEU A 45 -4.08 2.60 -4.92
CA LEU A 45 -4.75 3.12 -6.12
C LEU A 45 -5.57 2.03 -6.82
N ILE A 46 -5.01 0.83 -7.00
CA ILE A 46 -5.72 -0.32 -7.57
C ILE A 46 -6.95 -0.66 -6.74
N LEU A 47 -6.83 -0.69 -5.41
CA LEU A 47 -7.93 -0.96 -4.49
C LEU A 47 -9.02 0.11 -4.59
N THR A 48 -8.65 1.38 -4.56
CA THR A 48 -9.59 2.50 -4.68
C THR A 48 -10.37 2.46 -6.00
N VAL A 49 -9.69 2.25 -7.13
CA VAL A 49 -10.35 2.12 -8.44
C VAL A 49 -11.29 0.91 -8.44
N SER A 50 -10.84 -0.23 -7.93
CA SER A 50 -11.65 -1.45 -7.88
C SER A 50 -12.90 -1.28 -7.01
N PHE A 51 -12.79 -0.55 -5.89
CA PHE A 51 -13.93 -0.24 -5.04
C PHE A 51 -14.90 0.70 -5.73
N ILE A 52 -14.42 1.78 -6.36
CA ILE A 52 -15.26 2.73 -7.09
C ILE A 52 -16.03 2.04 -8.23
N GLN A 53 -15.38 1.17 -8.99
CA GLN A 53 -16.03 0.39 -10.06
C GLN A 53 -17.10 -0.58 -9.53
N ASN A 54 -16.97 -1.03 -8.28
CA ASN A 54 -17.97 -1.90 -7.65
C ASN A 54 -19.14 -1.14 -7.04
N ILE A 55 -19.12 0.20 -7.02
CA ILE A 55 -20.24 0.99 -6.52
C ILE A 55 -21.34 0.99 -7.60
N PRO A 56 -22.59 0.63 -7.26
CA PRO A 56 -23.68 0.47 -8.23
C PRO A 56 -24.09 1.76 -8.96
N PHE A 57 -23.57 2.92 -8.56
CA PHE A 57 -23.79 4.20 -9.25
C PHE A 57 -22.88 4.41 -10.47
N TRP A 58 -21.83 3.61 -10.64
CA TRP A 58 -20.83 3.75 -11.71
C TRP A 58 -20.83 2.60 -12.74
N ASN A 59 -21.74 1.63 -12.60
CA ASN A 59 -21.85 0.45 -13.48
C ASN A 59 -22.99 0.57 -14.49
#